data_AF-A0A8F9TVV1-F1
#
_entry.id   AF-A0A8F9TVV1-F1
#
_cell.length_a   1.000
_cell.length_b   1.000
_cell.length_c   1.000
_cell.angle_alpha   90.00
_cell.angle_beta   90.00
_cell.angle_gamma   90.00
#
_symmetry.space_group_name_H-M   'P 1'
#
loop_
_entity.id
_entity.type
_entity.pdbx_description
1 polymer ?
#
loop_
_entity_poly.entity_id
_entity_poly.type
_entity_poly.pdbx_seq_one_letter_code
_entity_poly.pdbx_strand_id
1 'polypeptide(L)' 'MTKLCIFGGTTVVGYAAWYLGDALGMSFFGSFMLSGVGSILGVYLGWKLAQRLEQ' A
#
# COMPACT_ATOMS: atom_id res chain seq x y z
N MET A 1 -13.33 10.60 -7.84
CA MET A 1 -12.48 9.48 -8.32
C MET A 1 -11.32 9.18 -7.36
N THR A 2 -10.72 10.19 -6.73
CA THR A 2 -9.51 10.10 -5.90
C THR A 2 -9.58 9.10 -4.72
N LYS A 3 -10.70 9.06 -3.98
CA LYS A 3 -10.86 8.16 -2.82
C LYS A 3 -10.85 6.67 -3.20
N LEU A 4 -11.41 6.31 -4.36
CA LEU A 4 -11.42 4.91 -4.84
C LEU A 4 -10.04 4.45 -5.30
N CYS A 5 -9.28 5.32 -5.96
CA CYS A 5 -7.90 5.04 -6.36
C CYS A 5 -6.95 4.93 -5.15
N ILE A 6 -7.15 5.76 -4.12
CA ILE A 6 -6.43 5.64 -2.85
C ILE A 6 -6.77 4.32 -2.17
N PHE A 7 -8.06 3.97 -2.08
CA PHE A 7 -8.51 2.71 -1.47
C PHE A 7 -7.97 1.47 -2.21
N GLY A 8 -7.97 1.50 -3.55
CA GLY A 8 -7.36 0.45 -4.37
C GLY A 8 -5.85 0.37 -4.17
N GLY A 9 -5.16 1.51 -4.19
CA GLY A 9 -3.72 1.61 -3.98
C GLY A 9 -3.28 1.09 -2.60
N THR A 10 -3.99 1.45 -1.53
CA THR A 10 -3.72 0.94 -0.18
C THR A 10 -3.98 -0.54 -0.05
N THR A 11 -5.02 -1.07 -0.71
CA THR A 11 -5.35 -2.49 -0.63
C THR A 11 -4.29 -3.32 -1.35
N VAL A 12 -3.90 -2.94 -2.57
CA VAL A 12 -2.91 -3.69 -3.36
C VAL A 12 -1.52 -3.58 -2.77
N VAL A 13 -1.06 -2.37 -2.44
CA VAL A 13 0.29 -2.17 -1.89
C VAL A 13 0.38 -2.71 -0.46
N GLY A 14 -0.69 -2.60 0.34
CA GLY A 14 -0.75 -3.21 1.67
C GLY A 14 -0.64 -4.73 1.64
N TYR A 15 -1.40 -5.41 0.77
CA TYR A 15 -1.29 -6.87 0.62
C TYR A 15 0.08 -7.30 0.09
N ALA A 16 0.62 -6.58 -0.90
CA ALA A 16 1.95 -6.87 -1.45
C ALA A 16 3.06 -6.67 -0.41
N ALA A 17 2.96 -5.62 0.42
CA ALA A 17 3.88 -5.36 1.51
C ALA A 17 3.78 -6.42 2.61
N TRP A 18 2.57 -6.89 2.95
CA TRP A 18 2.39 -7.99 3.90
C TRP A 18 3.02 -9.29 3.40
N TYR A 19 2.77 -9.64 2.13
CA TYR A 19 3.34 -10.84 1.52
C TYR A 19 4.87 -10.78 1.45
N LEU A 20 5.44 -9.60 1.16
CA LEU A 20 6.89 -9.37 1.20
C LEU A 20 7.46 -9.47 2.63
N GLY A 21 6.75 -8.94 3.63
CA GLY A 21 7.16 -9.07 5.03
C GLY A 21 7.19 -10.53 5.50
N ASP A 22 6.17 -11.30 5.11
CA ASP A 22 6.07 -12.74 5.41
C ASP A 22 7.17 -13.54 4.68
N ALA A 23 7.40 -13.24 3.39
CA ALA A 23 8.44 -13.88 2.59
C ALA A 23 9.87 -13.56 3.07
N LEU A 24 10.09 -12.39 3.68
CA LEU A 24 11.38 -12.01 4.28
C LEU A 24 11.60 -12.61 5.67
N GLY A 25 10.66 -13.43 6.19
CA GLY A 25 10.77 -14.06 7.50
C GLY A 25 10.73 -13.05 8.66
N MET A 26 10.31 -11.82 8.39
CA MET A 26 10.11 -10.82 9.42
C MET A 26 8.91 -11.27 10.25
N SER A 27 9.15 -11.67 11.50
CA SER A 27 8.08 -12.06 12.45
C SER A 27 6.96 -11.02 12.49
N PHE A 28 5.82 -11.37 13.09
CA PHE A 28 4.58 -10.57 13.14
C PHE A 28 4.77 -9.04 13.24
N PHE A 29 5.72 -8.57 14.06
CA PHE A 29 6.04 -7.15 14.23
C PHE A 29 6.70 -6.48 13.01
N GLY A 30 7.58 -7.18 12.30
CA GLY A 30 8.22 -6.68 11.08
C GLY A 30 7.25 -6.67 9.90
N SER A 31 6.44 -7.71 9.71
CA SER A 31 5.33 -7.68 8.73
C SER A 31 4.31 -6.59 9.03
N PHE A 32 4.01 -6.33 10.31
CA PHE A 32 3.13 -5.22 10.72
C PHE A 32 3.73 -3.84 10.38
N MET A 33 5.00 -3.61 10.70
CA MET A 33 5.72 -2.38 10.34
C MET A 33 5.78 -2.19 8.82
N LEU A 34 6.12 -3.25 8.08
CA LEU A 34 6.26 -3.23 6.62
C LEU A 34 4.90 -3.00 5.93
N SER A 35 3.82 -3.57 6.47
CA SER A 35 2.44 -3.28 6.05
C SER A 35 2.02 -1.84 6.35
N GLY A 36 2.45 -1.27 7.48
CA GLY A 36 2.20 0.13 7.81
C GLY A 36 2.85 1.08 6.81
N VAL A 37 4.14 0.85 6.50
CA VAL A 37 4.87 1.60 5.47
C VAL A 37 4.25 1.38 4.08
N GLY A 38 3.90 0.13 3.74
CA GLY A 38 3.22 -0.21 2.50
C GLY A 38 1.85 0.49 2.35
N SER A 39 1.10 0.66 3.43
CA SER A 39 -0.18 1.38 3.40
C SER A 39 0.03 2.87 3.14
N ILE A 40 1.04 3.49 3.76
CA ILE A 40 1.39 4.91 3.50
C ILE A 40 1.82 5.09 2.03
N LEU A 41 2.64 4.18 1.52
CA LEU A 41 3.05 4.17 0.11
C LEU A 41 1.86 3.92 -0.83
N GLY A 42 0.92 3.06 -0.45
CA GLY A 42 -0.32 2.81 -1.18
C GLY A 42 -1.23 4.03 -1.26
N VAL A 43 -1.32 4.84 -0.19
CA VAL A 43 -2.04 6.12 -0.21
C VAL A 43 -1.35 7.09 -1.18
N TYR A 44 -0.03 7.22 -1.10
CA TYR A 44 0.73 8.14 -1.95
C TYR A 44 0.64 7.77 -3.43
N LEU A 45 0.85 6.49 -3.76
CA LEU A 45 0.73 5.98 -5.12
C LEU A 45 -0.71 6.09 -5.65
N GLY A 46 -1.71 5.73 -4.83
CA GLY A 46 -3.12 5.86 -5.19
C GLY A 46 -3.57 7.30 -5.42
N TRP A 47 -3.04 8.25 -4.65
CA TRP A 47 -3.28 9.68 -4.84
C TRP A 47 -2.61 10.21 -6.12
N LYS A 48 -1.37 9.80 -6.39
CA LYS A 48 -0.64 10.18 -7.61
C LYS A 48 -1.30 9.61 -8.87
N LEU A 49 -1.80 8.37 -8.82
CA LEU A 49 -2.54 7.73 -9.90
C LEU A 49 -3.90 8.41 -10.13
N ALA A 50 -4.59 8.79 -9.05
CA ALA A 50 -5.82 9.55 -9.16
C ALA A 50 -5.64 10.90 -9.85
N GLN A 51 -4.61 11.66 -9.48
CA GLN A 51 -4.30 12.93 -10.15
C GLN A 51 -4.00 12.74 -11.64
N ARG A 52 -3.33 11.66 -12.02
CA ARG A 52 -3.05 11.30 -13.42
C ARG A 52 -4.30 10.91 -14.23
N LEU A 53 -5.34 10.39 -13.58
CA LEU A 53 -6.61 9.97 -14.19
C LEU A 53 -7.66 11.08 -14.23
N GLU A 54 -7.48 12.13 -13.43
CA GLU A 54 -8.34 13.31 -13.37
C GLU A 54 -7.88 14.43 -14.31
N GLN A 55 -6.69 14.29 -14.93
CA GLN A 55 -6.20 15.10 -16.07
C GLN A 55 -6.59 14.47 -17.40
#